data_AF-A0A660VCZ2-F1
#
_entry.id   AF-A0A660VCZ2-F1
#
_cell.length_a   1.000
_cell.length_b   1.000
_cell.length_c   1.000
_cell.angle_alpha   90.00
_cell.angle_beta   90.00
_cell.angle_gamma   90.00
#
_symmetry.space_group_name_H-M   'P 1'
#
loop_
_entity.id
_entity.type
_entity.pdbx_description
1 polymer ?
#
loop_
_entity_poly.entity_id
_entity_poly.type
_entity_poly.pdbx_seq_one_letter_code
_entity_poly.pdbx_strand_id
1 'polypeptide(L)'
;LVANPFLSRAPGLRSREAKQFALRQRVERSLVTSFGTLMQELIKVLNHEAGREDIDLVLRKDGRNYYIQLKSGPQGFTRPALRKTRPSFQKLKQEEPDAVTVIAMVYGTRKQLSPIWGKEAQQAADMLLVGKEFWDFFFGKGTYQQLLKVFEQAGREFCAQRNFAGNVYDYILRFGLPKA
;
A
#
# COMPACT_ATOMS: atom_id res chain seq x y z
N LEU A 1 21.73 -10.51 -12.41
CA LEU A 1 21.75 -9.90 -11.06
C LEU A 1 23.09 -9.22 -10.87
N VAL A 2 23.14 -7.89 -10.89
CA VAL A 2 24.39 -7.14 -10.65
C VAL A 2 24.40 -6.72 -9.19
N ALA A 3 25.33 -7.26 -8.40
CA ALA A 3 25.51 -6.84 -7.01
C ALA A 3 26.21 -5.48 -7.00
N ASN A 4 25.70 -4.51 -6.23
CA ASN A 4 26.37 -3.21 -6.10
C ASN A 4 27.70 -3.43 -5.36
N PRO A 5 28.85 -3.09 -5.97
CA PRO A 5 30.16 -3.39 -5.39
C PRO A 5 30.44 -2.61 -4.10
N PHE A 6 29.95 -1.38 -3.98
CA PHE A 6 30.07 -0.57 -2.75
C PHE A 6 29.27 -1.18 -1.60
N LEU A 7 28.01 -1.52 -1.86
CA LEU A 7 27.13 -2.19 -0.89
C LEU A 7 27.61 -3.59 -0.52
N SER A 8 28.34 -4.26 -1.41
CA SER A 8 28.92 -5.58 -1.12
C SER A 8 30.20 -5.45 -0.28
N ARG A 9 31.03 -4.44 -0.55
CA ARG A 9 32.30 -4.21 0.14
C ARG A 9 32.16 -3.54 1.50
N ALA A 10 31.23 -2.60 1.68
CA ALA A 10 31.05 -1.88 2.94
C ALA A 10 30.78 -2.79 4.16
N PRO A 11 29.95 -3.84 4.07
CA PRO A 11 29.80 -4.84 5.13
C PRO A 11 30.80 -6.01 5.04
N GLY A 12 31.77 -5.99 4.12
CA GLY A 12 32.78 -7.04 4.00
C GLY A 12 32.29 -8.35 3.36
N LEU A 13 31.25 -8.33 2.53
CA LEU A 13 30.69 -9.54 1.92
C LEU A 13 31.64 -10.15 0.88
N ARG A 14 31.82 -11.47 0.96
CA ARG A 14 32.55 -12.27 -0.03
C ARG A 14 31.69 -12.55 -1.26
N SER A 15 32.30 -13.04 -2.35
CA SER A 15 31.64 -13.25 -3.65
C SER A 15 30.34 -14.05 -3.59
N ARG A 16 30.26 -15.09 -2.73
CA ARG A 16 29.02 -15.88 -2.55
C ARG A 16 27.95 -15.11 -1.77
N GLU A 17 28.35 -14.43 -0.71
CA GLU A 17 27.46 -13.65 0.16
C GLU A 17 26.89 -12.43 -0.59
N ALA A 18 27.71 -11.75 -1.40
CA ALA A 18 27.28 -10.65 -2.26
C ALA A 18 26.20 -11.09 -3.27
N LYS A 19 26.34 -12.29 -3.85
CA LYS A 19 25.32 -12.87 -4.75
C LYS A 19 24.04 -13.21 -4.00
N GLN A 20 24.13 -13.81 -2.81
CA GLN A 20 22.96 -14.12 -1.97
C GLN A 20 22.24 -12.85 -1.53
N PHE A 21 22.98 -11.82 -1.13
CA PHE A 21 22.44 -10.52 -0.76
C PHE A 21 21.71 -9.86 -1.94
N ALA A 22 22.31 -9.86 -3.13
CA ALA A 22 21.65 -9.32 -4.33
C ALA A 22 20.38 -10.09 -4.69
N LEU A 23 20.37 -11.42 -4.53
CA LEU A 23 19.19 -12.24 -4.76
C LEU A 23 18.08 -11.91 -3.76
N ARG A 24 18.39 -11.83 -2.46
CA ARG A 24 17.43 -11.47 -1.40
C ARG A 24 16.79 -10.12 -1.67
N GLN A 25 17.59 -9.08 -1.96
CA GLN A 25 17.05 -7.77 -2.30
C GLN A 25 16.08 -7.81 -3.48
N ARG A 26 16.37 -8.62 -4.51
CA ARG A 26 15.49 -8.73 -5.67
C ARG A 26 14.18 -9.42 -5.32
N VAL A 27 14.23 -10.52 -4.55
CA VAL A 27 13.04 -11.23 -4.09
C VAL A 27 12.17 -10.31 -3.22
N GLU A 28 12.76 -9.63 -2.23
CA GLU A 28 12.06 -8.71 -1.34
C GLU A 28 11.39 -7.58 -2.12
N ARG A 29 12.10 -6.94 -3.07
CA ARG A 29 11.53 -5.90 -3.92
C ARG A 29 10.39 -6.44 -4.79
N SER A 30 10.56 -7.60 -5.40
CA SER A 30 9.51 -8.23 -6.21
C SER A 30 8.25 -8.53 -5.38
N LEU A 31 8.39 -8.97 -4.13
CA LEU A 31 7.27 -9.16 -3.21
C LEU A 31 6.55 -7.85 -2.90
N VAL A 32 7.29 -6.80 -2.53
CA VAL A 32 6.72 -5.48 -2.22
C VAL A 32 6.01 -4.88 -3.44
N THR A 33 6.60 -4.98 -4.63
CA THR A 33 5.99 -4.50 -5.88
C THR A 33 4.71 -5.26 -6.21
N SER A 34 4.75 -6.60 -6.16
CA SER A 34 3.59 -7.44 -6.48
C SER A 34 2.43 -7.19 -5.52
N PHE A 35 2.74 -6.97 -4.23
CA PHE A 35 1.73 -6.58 -3.25
C PHE A 35 1.11 -5.22 -3.57
N GLY A 36 1.89 -4.26 -4.03
CA GLY A 36 1.38 -2.97 -4.51
C GLY A 36 0.36 -3.13 -5.64
N THR A 37 0.65 -3.98 -6.62
CA THR A 37 -0.28 -4.32 -7.71
C THR A 37 -1.54 -5.02 -7.20
N LEU A 38 -1.41 -6.00 -6.28
CA LEU A 38 -2.56 -6.65 -5.66
C LEU A 38 -3.49 -5.64 -4.97
N MET A 39 -2.92 -4.68 -4.24
CA MET A 39 -3.71 -3.63 -3.60
C MET A 39 -4.43 -2.75 -4.62
N GLN A 40 -3.79 -2.43 -5.75
CA GLN A 40 -4.46 -1.71 -6.85
C GLN A 40 -5.63 -2.50 -7.43
N GLU A 41 -5.49 -3.80 -7.64
CA GLU A 41 -6.59 -4.66 -8.10
C GLU A 41 -7.73 -4.72 -7.07
N LEU A 42 -7.39 -4.83 -5.78
CA LEU A 42 -8.39 -4.77 -4.71
C LEU A 42 -9.15 -3.45 -4.75
N ILE A 43 -8.45 -2.33 -4.93
CA ILE A 43 -9.07 -1.00 -5.05
C ILE A 43 -10.03 -0.93 -6.25
N LYS A 44 -9.69 -1.53 -7.39
CA LYS A 44 -10.60 -1.59 -8.55
C LYS A 44 -11.90 -2.31 -8.22
N VAL A 45 -11.84 -3.40 -7.44
CA VAL A 45 -13.05 -4.10 -6.96
C VAL A 45 -13.91 -3.21 -6.07
N LEU A 46 -13.29 -2.33 -5.29
CA LEU A 46 -13.99 -1.37 -4.43
C LEU A 46 -14.52 -0.16 -5.20
N ASN A 47 -14.07 0.07 -6.43
CA ASN A 47 -14.31 1.32 -7.14
C ASN A 47 -15.70 1.40 -7.75
N HIS A 48 -16.35 2.53 -7.54
CA HIS A 48 -17.35 3.05 -8.45
C HIS A 48 -16.64 4.16 -9.23
N GLU A 49 -16.30 3.89 -10.49
CA GLU A 49 -15.38 4.72 -11.28
C GLU A 49 -15.63 6.22 -11.11
N ALA A 50 -14.64 6.92 -10.55
CA ALA A 50 -14.71 8.36 -10.34
C ALA A 50 -14.67 9.14 -11.65
N GLY A 51 -14.04 8.59 -12.71
CA GLY A 51 -13.79 9.28 -13.98
C GLY A 51 -13.02 10.59 -13.85
N ARG A 52 -12.39 10.86 -12.70
CA ARG A 52 -11.82 12.16 -12.31
C ARG A 52 -10.32 12.06 -12.07
N GLU A 53 -9.60 13.12 -12.45
CA GLU A 53 -8.14 13.18 -12.33
C GLU A 53 -7.70 13.22 -10.86
N ASP A 54 -6.70 12.40 -10.51
CA ASP A 54 -6.12 12.29 -9.16
C ASP A 54 -7.15 11.93 -8.07
N ILE A 55 -8.19 11.17 -8.46
CA ILE A 55 -9.10 10.45 -7.57
C ILE A 55 -8.96 8.95 -7.89
N ASP A 56 -8.46 8.18 -6.93
CA ASP A 56 -8.26 6.73 -7.09
C ASP A 56 -9.55 5.94 -6.81
N LEU A 57 -10.44 6.45 -5.95
CA LEU A 57 -11.62 5.73 -5.46
C LEU A 57 -12.77 6.68 -5.07
N VAL A 58 -14.01 6.32 -5.37
CA VAL A 58 -15.22 6.97 -4.82
C VAL A 58 -16.03 5.96 -4.02
N LEU A 59 -16.32 6.28 -2.76
CA LEU A 59 -17.16 5.47 -1.88
C LEU A 59 -18.36 6.27 -1.39
N ARG A 60 -19.52 5.64 -1.30
CA ARG A 60 -20.71 6.24 -0.71
C ARG A 60 -20.92 5.72 0.71
N LYS A 61 -21.03 6.63 1.67
CA LYS A 61 -21.32 6.30 3.07
C LYS A 61 -22.21 7.35 3.70
N ASP A 62 -23.23 6.91 4.44
CA ASP A 62 -24.16 7.77 5.18
C ASP A 62 -24.75 8.90 4.32
N GLY A 63 -25.09 8.58 3.06
CA GLY A 63 -25.66 9.51 2.09
C GLY A 63 -24.67 10.44 1.38
N ARG A 64 -23.37 10.43 1.74
CA ARG A 64 -22.33 11.29 1.16
C ARG A 64 -21.37 10.53 0.26
N ASN A 65 -20.85 11.22 -0.76
CA ASN A 65 -19.79 10.72 -1.62
C ASN A 65 -18.42 11.12 -1.05
N TYR A 66 -17.55 10.13 -0.90
CA TYR A 66 -16.17 10.29 -0.46
C TYR A 66 -15.26 10.08 -1.66
N TYR A 67 -14.54 11.13 -2.04
CA TYR A 67 -13.58 11.13 -3.14
C TYR A 67 -12.19 10.97 -2.58
N ILE A 68 -11.53 9.88 -2.94
CA ILE A 68 -10.39 9.35 -2.21
C ILE A 68 -9.17 9.32 -3.13
N GLN A 69 -8.12 10.03 -2.74
CA GLN A 69 -6.78 9.82 -3.28
C GLN A 69 -6.05 8.81 -2.40
N LEU A 70 -5.71 7.67 -2.97
CA LEU A 70 -5.31 6.48 -2.24
C LEU A 70 -3.83 6.15 -2.49
N LYS A 71 -3.15 5.70 -1.45
CA LYS A 71 -1.76 5.23 -1.53
C LYS A 71 -1.59 3.93 -0.76
N SER A 72 -0.55 3.18 -1.12
CA SER A 72 -0.24 1.91 -0.46
C SER A 72 0.06 2.11 1.03
N GLY A 73 0.97 3.03 1.35
CA GLY A 73 1.31 3.32 2.75
C GLY A 73 2.08 4.61 2.95
N PRO A 74 2.42 4.93 4.22
CA PRO A 74 2.90 6.24 4.66
C PRO A 74 4.07 6.76 3.82
N GLN A 75 5.01 5.91 3.45
CA GLN A 75 6.22 6.33 2.71
C GLN A 75 5.95 6.68 1.23
N GLY A 76 4.78 6.32 0.70
CA GLY A 76 4.44 6.50 -0.72
C GLY A 76 3.87 7.87 -1.07
N PHE A 77 3.55 8.70 -0.09
CA PHE A 77 2.94 10.01 -0.34
C PHE A 77 3.95 11.13 -0.16
N THR A 78 4.30 11.76 -1.27
CA THR A 78 5.35 12.77 -1.35
C THR A 78 4.74 14.15 -1.62
N ARG A 79 5.48 15.22 -1.28
CA ARG A 79 5.07 16.61 -1.59
C ARG A 79 4.65 16.85 -3.05
N PRO A 80 5.33 16.28 -4.06
CA PRO A 80 4.88 16.37 -5.45
C PRO A 80 3.48 15.81 -5.71
N ALA A 81 3.10 14.69 -5.07
CA ALA A 81 1.75 14.15 -5.19
C ALA A 81 0.72 15.13 -4.60
N LEU A 82 1.00 15.67 -3.41
CA LEU A 82 0.15 16.66 -2.76
C LEU A 82 -0.11 17.93 -3.58
N ARG A 83 0.89 18.37 -4.35
CA ARG A 83 0.76 19.53 -5.24
C ARG A 83 -0.26 19.32 -6.36
N LYS A 84 -0.53 18.08 -6.75
CA LYS A 84 -1.56 17.74 -7.74
C LYS A 84 -2.92 17.53 -7.08
N THR A 85 -2.95 16.80 -5.96
CA THR A 85 -4.20 16.45 -5.26
C THR A 85 -4.95 17.67 -4.75
N ARG A 86 -4.24 18.68 -4.21
CA ARG A 86 -4.87 19.89 -3.67
C ARG A 86 -5.73 20.64 -4.70
N PRO A 87 -5.20 21.04 -5.88
CA PRO A 87 -6.02 21.64 -6.93
C PRO A 87 -7.20 20.76 -7.37
N SER A 88 -7.01 19.45 -7.53
CA SER A 88 -8.09 18.54 -7.91
C SER A 88 -9.22 18.52 -6.89
N PHE A 89 -8.90 18.46 -5.59
CA PHE A 89 -9.88 18.51 -4.51
C PHE A 89 -10.60 19.86 -4.43
N GLN A 90 -9.89 20.96 -4.65
CA GLN A 90 -10.51 22.30 -4.69
C GLN A 90 -11.50 22.42 -5.85
N LYS A 91 -11.12 21.94 -7.04
CA LYS A 91 -12.01 21.92 -8.21
C LYS A 91 -13.23 21.04 -7.95
N LEU A 92 -13.03 19.84 -7.39
CA LEU A 92 -14.12 18.95 -7.02
C LEU A 92 -15.10 19.63 -6.07
N LYS A 93 -14.61 20.34 -5.04
CA LYS A 93 -15.46 21.06 -4.08
C LYS A 93 -16.22 22.24 -4.70
N GLN A 94 -15.72 22.83 -5.79
CA GLN A 94 -16.45 23.87 -6.52
C GLN A 94 -17.61 23.27 -7.33
N GLU A 95 -17.43 22.07 -7.89
CA GLU A 95 -18.44 21.37 -8.67
C GLU A 95 -19.46 20.63 -7.79
N GLU A 96 -19.01 20.07 -6.67
CA GLU A 96 -19.80 19.28 -5.73
C GLU A 96 -19.47 19.70 -4.29
N PRO A 97 -20.11 20.77 -3.76
CA PRO A 97 -19.81 21.32 -2.44
C PRO A 97 -19.95 20.30 -1.28
N ASP A 98 -20.85 19.34 -1.42
CA ASP A 98 -21.11 18.29 -0.43
C ASP A 98 -20.15 17.09 -0.51
N ALA A 99 -19.28 17.04 -1.52
CA ALA A 99 -18.28 16.00 -1.67
C ALA A 99 -17.32 15.99 -0.48
N VAL A 100 -16.99 14.81 0.07
CA VAL A 100 -15.97 14.68 1.11
C VAL A 100 -14.66 14.23 0.49
N THR A 101 -13.62 15.02 0.65
CA THR A 101 -12.29 14.72 0.11
C THR A 101 -11.45 13.96 1.12
N VAL A 102 -10.80 12.89 0.67
CA VAL A 102 -10.05 11.99 1.54
C VAL A 102 -8.69 11.70 0.94
N ILE A 103 -7.64 11.87 1.73
CA ILE A 103 -6.35 11.22 1.46
C ILE A 103 -6.31 9.95 2.31
N ALA A 104 -6.08 8.80 1.67
CA ALA A 104 -6.08 7.53 2.36
C ALA A 104 -4.83 6.70 2.08
N MET A 105 -4.46 5.89 3.07
CA MET A 105 -3.36 4.92 3.00
C MET A 105 -3.89 3.55 3.40
N VAL A 106 -3.67 2.51 2.60
CA VAL A 106 -4.25 1.18 2.90
C VAL A 106 -3.56 0.42 4.03
N TYR A 107 -2.31 0.75 4.39
CA TYR A 107 -1.65 0.22 5.58
C TYR A 107 -0.89 1.29 6.37
N GLY A 108 -0.40 0.91 7.55
CA GLY A 108 0.42 1.76 8.42
C GLY A 108 -0.40 2.52 9.48
N THR A 109 0.22 3.52 10.09
CA THR A 109 -0.36 4.35 11.16
C THR A 109 0.06 5.81 10.98
N ARG A 110 -0.70 6.74 11.58
CA ARG A 110 -0.37 8.18 11.55
C ARG A 110 1.04 8.50 12.07
N LYS A 111 1.53 7.72 13.04
CA LYS A 111 2.87 7.90 13.63
C LYS A 111 4.01 7.67 12.62
N GLN A 112 3.72 6.97 11.52
CA GLN A 112 4.69 6.68 10.46
C GLN A 112 4.66 7.72 9.33
N LEU A 113 3.73 8.68 9.37
CA LEU A 113 3.73 9.79 8.43
C LEU A 113 4.90 10.73 8.78
N SER A 114 5.49 11.37 7.78
CA SER A 114 6.43 12.45 8.06
C SER A 114 5.71 13.59 8.77
N PRO A 115 6.35 14.23 9.76
CA PRO A 115 5.80 15.43 10.40
C PRO A 115 5.48 16.55 9.39
N ILE A 116 6.26 16.64 8.31
CA ILE A 116 6.15 17.70 7.31
C ILE A 116 4.99 17.39 6.35
N TRP A 117 5.12 16.36 5.51
CA TRP A 117 4.10 16.08 4.50
C TRP A 117 2.81 15.52 5.13
N GLY A 118 2.86 14.89 6.31
CA GLY A 118 1.67 14.43 7.02
C GLY A 118 0.76 15.58 7.43
N LYS A 119 1.35 16.70 7.91
CA LYS A 119 0.61 17.93 8.18
C LYS A 119 0.05 18.53 6.90
N GLU A 120 0.85 18.59 5.83
CA GLU A 120 0.39 19.09 4.54
C GLU A 120 -0.76 18.25 3.95
N ALA A 121 -0.75 16.93 4.15
CA ALA A 121 -1.81 16.01 3.74
C ALA A 121 -3.09 16.23 4.54
N GLN A 122 -2.98 16.36 5.87
CA GLN A 122 -4.13 16.64 6.73
C GLN A 122 -4.82 17.96 6.40
N GLN A 123 -4.08 18.94 5.87
CA GLN A 123 -4.62 20.24 5.43
C GLN A 123 -5.16 20.22 3.99
N ALA A 124 -4.79 19.23 3.19
CA ALA A 124 -5.15 19.16 1.77
C ALA A 124 -6.54 18.59 1.53
N ALA A 125 -7.11 17.89 2.51
CA ALA A 125 -8.34 17.10 2.40
C ALA A 125 -9.19 17.28 3.65
N ASP A 126 -10.49 17.01 3.55
CA ASP A 126 -11.38 16.99 4.73
C ASP A 126 -10.96 15.89 5.71
N MET A 127 -10.47 14.76 5.17
CA MET A 127 -10.05 13.61 5.96
C MET A 127 -8.71 13.06 5.51
N LEU A 128 -7.93 12.59 6.47
CA LEU A 128 -6.75 11.77 6.27
C LEU A 128 -6.98 10.45 7.00
N LEU A 129 -6.95 9.32 6.32
CA LEU A 129 -7.21 7.99 6.92
C LEU A 129 -6.05 7.05 6.66
N VAL A 130 -5.49 6.43 7.70
CA VAL A 130 -4.29 5.57 7.57
C VAL A 130 -4.53 4.17 8.11
N GLY A 131 -4.25 3.17 7.27
CA GLY A 131 -4.33 1.75 7.61
C GLY A 131 -5.69 1.42 8.20
N LYS A 132 -5.70 0.98 9.47
CA LYS A 132 -6.93 0.62 10.19
C LYS A 132 -8.03 1.68 10.10
N GLU A 133 -7.68 2.97 10.14
CA GLU A 133 -8.67 4.05 10.08
C GLU A 133 -9.45 4.04 8.77
N PHE A 134 -8.77 3.81 7.64
CA PHE A 134 -9.40 3.75 6.32
C PHE A 134 -10.38 2.58 6.23
N TRP A 135 -9.90 1.38 6.56
CA TRP A 135 -10.69 0.16 6.45
C TRP A 135 -11.90 0.18 7.38
N ASP A 136 -11.69 0.59 8.64
CA ASP A 136 -12.77 0.56 9.62
C ASP A 136 -13.81 1.66 9.38
N PHE A 137 -13.39 2.81 8.83
CA PHE A 137 -14.30 3.90 8.51
C PHE A 137 -15.29 3.52 7.41
N PHE A 138 -14.81 2.93 6.31
CA PHE A 138 -15.66 2.60 5.16
C PHE A 138 -16.35 1.25 5.26
N PHE A 139 -15.70 0.26 5.88
CA PHE A 139 -16.14 -1.13 5.84
C PHE A 139 -16.49 -1.71 7.22
N GLY A 140 -16.51 -0.87 8.25
CA GLY A 140 -16.93 -1.26 9.60
C GLY A 140 -15.78 -1.62 10.54
N LYS A 141 -16.03 -1.42 11.84
CA LYS A 141 -15.03 -1.63 12.90
C LYS A 141 -14.51 -3.07 12.89
N GLY A 142 -13.18 -3.22 12.84
CA GLY A 142 -12.52 -4.53 12.85
C GLY A 142 -12.20 -5.10 11.48
N THR A 143 -12.63 -4.44 10.39
CA THR A 143 -12.37 -4.91 9.03
C THR A 143 -10.88 -5.00 8.73
N TYR A 144 -10.05 -4.06 9.22
CA TYR A 144 -8.60 -4.18 9.04
C TYR A 144 -8.04 -5.48 9.63
N GLN A 145 -8.47 -5.85 10.84
CA GLN A 145 -8.03 -7.08 11.51
C GLN A 145 -8.52 -8.33 10.79
N GLN A 146 -9.75 -8.30 10.25
CA GLN A 146 -10.29 -9.40 9.45
C GLN A 146 -9.47 -9.58 8.17
N LEU A 147 -9.13 -8.50 7.46
CA LEU A 147 -8.28 -8.57 6.28
C LEU A 147 -6.91 -9.17 6.60
N LEU A 148 -6.26 -8.74 7.69
CA LEU A 148 -4.98 -9.35 8.11
C LEU A 148 -5.10 -10.86 8.32
N LYS A 149 -6.20 -11.34 8.92
CA LYS A 149 -6.46 -12.77 9.11
C LYS A 149 -6.67 -13.51 7.79
N VAL A 150 -7.32 -12.89 6.81
CA VAL A 150 -7.49 -13.46 5.46
C VAL A 150 -6.13 -13.66 4.79
N PHE A 151 -5.25 -12.66 4.84
CA PHE A 151 -3.89 -12.78 4.30
C PHE A 151 -3.06 -13.85 5.03
N GLU A 152 -3.18 -13.91 6.36
CA GLU A 152 -2.50 -14.92 7.18
C GLU A 152 -2.98 -16.34 6.83
N GLN A 153 -4.30 -16.52 6.68
CA GLN A 153 -4.90 -17.78 6.27
C GLN A 153 -4.45 -18.21 4.87
N ALA A 154 -4.48 -17.30 3.89
CA ALA A 154 -4.00 -17.58 2.54
C ALA A 154 -2.53 -18.03 2.54
N GLY A 155 -1.69 -17.41 3.38
CA GLY A 155 -0.29 -17.82 3.54
C GLY A 155 -0.14 -19.23 4.14
N ARG A 156 -0.98 -19.61 5.10
CA ARG A 156 -0.99 -20.96 5.68
C ARG A 156 -1.46 -21.99 4.66
N GLU A 157 -2.54 -21.72 3.94
CA GLU A 157 -3.07 -22.58 2.89
C GLU A 157 -2.04 -22.82 1.79
N PHE A 158 -1.34 -21.78 1.36
CA PHE A 158 -0.25 -21.89 0.39
C PHE A 158 0.82 -22.90 0.81
N CYS A 159 1.24 -22.87 2.08
CA CYS A 159 2.26 -23.76 2.62
C CYS A 159 1.73 -25.19 2.81
N ALA A 160 0.49 -25.33 3.30
CA ALA A 160 -0.16 -26.62 3.51
C ALA A 160 -0.33 -27.39 2.19
N GLN A 161 -0.79 -26.73 1.13
CA GLN A 161 -0.93 -27.31 -0.21
C GLN A 161 0.39 -27.84 -0.79
N ARG A 162 1.53 -27.38 -0.26
CA ARG A 162 2.88 -27.74 -0.70
C ARG A 162 3.61 -28.63 0.30
N ASN A 163 2.93 -29.12 1.34
CA ASN A 163 3.52 -29.89 2.44
C ASN A 163 4.77 -29.20 3.03
N PHE A 164 4.76 -27.86 3.10
CA PHE A 164 5.88 -27.09 3.59
C PHE A 164 5.66 -26.66 5.05
N ALA A 165 6.52 -27.17 5.93
CA ALA A 165 6.56 -26.75 7.34
C ALA A 165 7.33 -25.42 7.46
N GLY A 166 6.62 -24.30 7.30
CA GLY A 166 7.19 -22.95 7.41
C GLY A 166 6.19 -21.88 6.97
N ASN A 167 6.69 -20.69 6.65
CA ASN A 167 5.88 -19.60 6.08
C ASN A 167 6.21 -19.37 4.59
N VAL A 168 5.38 -18.55 3.94
CA VAL A 168 5.53 -18.25 2.50
C VAL A 168 6.91 -17.64 2.18
N TYR A 169 7.44 -16.80 3.07
CA TYR A 169 8.74 -16.16 2.85
C TYR A 169 9.88 -17.20 2.85
N ASP A 170 9.89 -18.10 3.82
CA ASP A 170 10.87 -19.20 3.90
C ASP A 170 10.76 -20.14 2.69
N TYR A 171 9.53 -20.42 2.25
CA TYR A 171 9.29 -21.19 1.02
C TYR A 171 9.95 -20.53 -0.18
N ILE A 172 9.71 -19.22 -0.39
CA ILE A 172 10.25 -18.47 -1.53
C ILE A 172 11.78 -18.40 -1.48
N LEU A 173 12.37 -18.22 -0.30
CA LEU A 173 13.82 -18.23 -0.16
C LEU A 173 14.44 -19.59 -0.51
N ARG A 174 13.73 -20.69 -0.20
CA ARG A 174 14.22 -22.05 -0.42
C ARG A 174 13.99 -22.55 -1.85
N PHE A 175 12.83 -22.27 -2.43
CA PHE A 175 12.39 -22.85 -3.70
C PHE A 175 12.20 -21.82 -4.82
N GLY A 176 12.31 -20.52 -4.51
CA GLY A 176 11.98 -19.44 -5.44
C GLY A 176 10.48 -19.14 -5.50
N LEU A 177 10.11 -18.15 -6.33
CA LEU A 177 8.71 -17.86 -6.61
C LEU A 177 8.12 -19.00 -7.46
N PRO A 178 6.93 -19.53 -7.11
CA PRO A 178 6.21 -20.45 -7.99
C PRO A 178 6.00 -19.78 -9.36
N LYS A 179 6.07 -20.57 -10.43
CA LYS A 179 5.57 -20.09 -11.73
C LYS A 179 4.05 -19.91 -11.61
N ALA A 180 3.57 -18.75 -12.02
CA ALA A 180 2.15 -18.42 -12.10
C ALA A 180 1.44 -19.27 -13.16
#